data_AF-A0A5C7ARD4-F1
#
_entry.id   AF-A0A5C7ARD4-F1
#
_cell.length_a   1.000
_cell.length_b   1.000
_cell.length_c   1.000
_cell.angle_alpha   90.00
_cell.angle_beta   90.00
_cell.angle_gamma   90.00
#
_symmetry.space_group_name_H-M   'P 1'
#
loop_
_entity.id
_entity.type
_entity.pdbx_description
1 polymer ?
#
loop_
_entity_poly.entity_id
_entity_poly.type
_entity_poly.pdbx_seq_one_letter_code
_entity_poly.pdbx_strand_id
1 'polypeptide(L)'
;MKFFKPLFFSFLMIAFVGTVRAQENTKPNKNDTITLAQAYMNLYLTETYFDSIPVERIKKILSFENDEIKSIKGISFINENSTLYNFTNALFYQNQSKLLSLNKGEVSRGLLRRLKSILDRGINFYNSAKIDDFQTFHNEKKQLYEMIKFDSESNLLLKTEIRSLKNEYNSLFNEDLYPDFQRIFLAAKNTDRFYVDSLTYFAGIYDMPLSMEIRNNTPDFHPYSFGNSNFIKLEYAADSRLDILSRYIQLKQLASRRTRVPRNFNKTVLFEAYDDFLSRVKKEDDKFIREELNTKVLDELLSELTRKFAQNKDLDGGAPISSPSAMMNQPSMEFQNYFFPNPAPRASAKFIKSNYKPPLSTLGQVDSFLSAGFSNSGYKNQLHYYYDMDGFAMTTSLEKFNINGSSVPTDSRFSENVGGDGKFSYYEIFKSMFFKVESEFRMFALIVASKPATMSYEVMTAGFAEQILKNSYNTLPEELKNKSLPSKVLSIFVYHFHQNDIGEVPELDLSGKLTVQDHLKNAGLISIIQ
;
A
#
# COMPACT_ATOMS: atom_id res chain seq x y z
N MET A 1 65.05 -56.94 2.64
CA MET A 1 64.60 -55.83 3.51
C MET A 1 63.70 -54.95 2.65
N LYS A 2 62.36 -54.92 2.81
CA LYS A 2 61.61 -54.25 3.90
C LYS A 2 62.08 -52.79 4.02
N PHE A 3 61.29 -51.71 3.84
CA PHE A 3 59.84 -51.48 3.82
C PHE A 3 59.60 -50.02 3.35
N PHE A 4 58.32 -49.69 3.08
CA PHE A 4 57.66 -48.37 3.22
C PHE A 4 57.53 -47.39 2.03
N LYS A 5 56.28 -47.31 1.56
CA LYS A 5 55.49 -46.25 0.85
C LYS A 5 54.92 -46.82 -0.46
N PRO A 6 53.58 -46.98 -0.58
CA PRO A 6 52.66 -45.85 -0.58
C PRO A 6 51.35 -46.13 0.18
N LEU A 7 51.01 -45.28 1.16
CA LEU A 7 49.72 -45.36 1.85
C LEU A 7 49.31 -43.97 2.32
N PHE A 8 49.07 -43.06 1.38
CA PHE A 8 48.50 -41.74 1.70
C PHE A 8 47.57 -41.16 0.63
N PHE A 9 47.26 -41.90 -0.46
CA PHE A 9 46.42 -41.39 -1.54
C PHE A 9 45.03 -42.04 -1.68
N SER A 10 44.68 -43.01 -0.82
CA SER A 10 43.36 -43.67 -0.86
C SER A 10 42.42 -43.31 0.30
N PHE A 11 42.82 -42.45 1.23
CA PHE A 11 41.98 -42.07 2.38
C PHE A 11 41.28 -40.72 2.25
N LEU A 12 41.55 -39.94 1.20
CA LEU A 12 40.89 -38.63 1.00
C LEU A 12 39.74 -38.64 -0.02
N MET A 13 39.45 -39.78 -0.65
CA MET A 13 38.33 -39.93 -1.61
C MET A 13 37.11 -40.68 -1.05
N ILE A 14 37.18 -41.21 0.18
CA ILE A 14 36.04 -41.88 0.83
C ILE A 14 35.26 -40.91 1.76
N ALA A 15 35.82 -39.74 2.07
CA ALA A 15 35.16 -38.72 2.89
C ALA A 15 34.14 -37.83 2.13
N PHE A 16 34.04 -37.96 0.79
CA PHE A 16 33.09 -37.18 -0.03
C PHE A 16 31.91 -38.00 -0.59
N VAL A 17 31.80 -39.28 -0.25
CA VAL A 17 30.64 -40.13 -0.60
C VAL A 17 29.64 -40.24 0.58
N GLY A 18 29.97 -39.62 1.72
CA GLY A 18 29.08 -39.53 2.88
C GLY A 18 28.16 -38.32 2.79
N THR A 19 26.86 -38.61 2.61
CA THR A 19 25.73 -37.73 2.95
C THR A 19 25.48 -36.50 2.06
N VAL A 20 25.24 -36.71 0.76
CA VAL A 20 24.14 -36.00 0.09
C VAL A 20 22.85 -36.80 0.40
N ARG A 21 22.37 -36.72 1.64
CA ARG A 21 21.00 -37.10 2.02
C ARG A 21 20.14 -35.83 2.04
N ALA A 22 20.05 -35.16 0.90
CA ALA A 22 19.19 -33.98 0.73
C ALA A 22 17.71 -34.35 0.40
N GLN A 23 17.33 -35.62 0.54
CA GLN A 23 15.98 -36.12 0.22
C GLN A 23 15.40 -37.08 1.27
N GLU A 24 15.90 -37.09 2.50
CA GLU A 24 15.02 -37.47 3.60
C GLU A 24 14.11 -36.27 3.88
N ASN A 25 12.96 -36.23 3.20
CA ASN A 25 11.85 -35.32 3.46
C ASN A 25 11.37 -35.52 4.90
N THR A 26 12.15 -35.03 5.87
CA THR A 26 11.63 -34.78 7.21
C THR A 26 10.45 -33.85 7.01
N LYS A 27 9.25 -34.31 7.38
CA LYS A 27 8.05 -33.48 7.26
C LYS A 27 8.38 -32.13 7.89
N PRO A 28 8.27 -31.01 7.16
CA PRO A 28 8.65 -29.70 7.67
C PRO A 28 7.95 -29.47 9.00
N ASN A 29 8.67 -28.90 9.97
CA ASN A 29 8.11 -28.62 11.27
C ASN A 29 7.07 -27.51 11.11
N LYS A 30 5.79 -27.89 11.07
CA LYS A 30 4.65 -27.00 10.82
C LYS A 30 4.49 -25.85 11.83
N ASN A 31 5.29 -25.80 12.89
CA ASN A 31 5.34 -24.69 13.84
C ASN A 31 6.68 -23.94 13.69
N ASP A 32 7.04 -23.55 12.48
CA ASP A 32 8.22 -22.75 12.21
C ASP A 32 7.88 -21.37 11.63
N THR A 33 8.79 -20.43 11.85
CA THR A 33 8.64 -19.04 11.44
C THR A 33 8.69 -18.88 9.92
N ILE A 34 9.33 -19.82 9.22
CA ILE A 34 9.50 -19.80 7.76
C ILE A 34 8.15 -20.05 7.08
N THR A 35 7.39 -21.04 7.54
CA THR A 35 6.06 -21.36 7.03
C THR A 35 5.11 -20.17 7.18
N LEU A 36 5.11 -19.53 8.36
CA LEU A 36 4.29 -18.35 8.60
C LEU A 36 4.71 -17.15 7.73
N ALA A 37 6.02 -16.92 7.59
CA ALA A 37 6.58 -15.88 6.74
C ALA A 37 6.24 -16.08 5.26
N GLN A 38 6.31 -17.32 4.76
CA GLN A 38 5.93 -17.68 3.40
C GLN A 38 4.44 -17.42 3.16
N ALA A 39 3.58 -17.84 4.09
CA ALA A 39 2.14 -17.58 3.99
C ALA A 39 1.83 -16.09 3.96
N TYR A 40 2.50 -15.31 4.80
CA TYR A 40 2.42 -13.85 4.77
C TYR A 40 2.78 -13.29 3.39
N MET A 41 3.96 -13.63 2.86
CA MET A 41 4.44 -13.10 1.58
C MET A 41 3.50 -13.47 0.43
N ASN A 42 3.04 -14.71 0.36
CA ASN A 42 2.13 -15.17 -0.69
C ASN A 42 0.80 -14.42 -0.65
N LEU A 43 0.23 -14.20 0.54
CA LEU A 43 -1.02 -13.46 0.70
C LEU A 43 -0.86 -11.96 0.44
N TYR A 44 0.26 -11.37 0.86
CA TYR A 44 0.54 -9.96 0.62
C TYR A 44 0.81 -9.67 -0.87
N LEU A 45 1.54 -10.54 -1.57
CA LEU A 45 1.70 -10.48 -3.02
C LEU A 45 0.38 -10.68 -3.75
N THR A 46 -0.45 -11.62 -3.28
CA THR A 46 -1.79 -11.84 -3.84
C THR A 46 -2.64 -10.59 -3.72
N GLU A 47 -2.59 -9.89 -2.58
CA GLU A 47 -3.33 -8.64 -2.41
C GLU A 47 -2.79 -7.53 -3.30
N THR A 48 -1.46 -7.36 -3.35
CA THR A 48 -0.80 -6.32 -4.14
C THR A 48 -1.12 -6.43 -5.64
N TYR A 49 -1.23 -7.67 -6.14
CA TYR A 49 -1.47 -7.96 -7.55
C TYR A 49 -2.85 -8.55 -7.82
N PHE A 50 -3.80 -8.34 -6.91
CA PHE A 50 -5.08 -9.05 -6.92
C PHE A 50 -5.81 -8.96 -8.26
N ASP A 51 -5.87 -7.77 -8.85
CA ASP A 51 -6.56 -7.52 -10.12
C ASP A 51 -5.80 -8.03 -11.35
N SER A 52 -4.50 -8.31 -11.21
CA SER A 52 -3.63 -8.82 -12.28
C SER A 52 -3.51 -10.35 -12.28
N ILE A 53 -3.86 -11.02 -11.17
CA ILE A 53 -3.76 -12.47 -11.04
C ILE A 53 -5.07 -13.13 -11.53
N PRO A 54 -5.00 -14.18 -12.38
CA PRO A 54 -6.20 -14.92 -12.76
C PRO A 54 -6.95 -15.49 -11.55
N VAL A 55 -8.28 -15.38 -11.53
CA VAL A 55 -9.15 -15.83 -10.43
C VAL A 55 -8.88 -17.27 -9.98
N GLU A 56 -8.62 -18.18 -10.93
CA GLU A 56 -8.31 -19.59 -10.62
C GLU A 56 -6.96 -19.76 -9.90
N ARG A 57 -5.99 -18.88 -10.15
CA ARG A 57 -4.71 -18.86 -9.44
C ARG A 57 -4.92 -18.33 -8.01
N ILE A 58 -5.72 -17.28 -7.83
CA ILE A 58 -6.07 -16.75 -6.50
C ILE A 58 -6.75 -17.84 -5.65
N LYS A 59 -7.72 -18.57 -6.21
CA LYS A 59 -8.39 -19.69 -5.52
C LYS A 59 -7.40 -20.74 -5.03
N LYS A 60 -6.43 -21.13 -5.87
CA LYS A 60 -5.39 -22.10 -5.51
C LYS A 60 -4.49 -21.58 -4.40
N ILE A 61 -4.02 -20.34 -4.50
CA ILE A 61 -3.19 -19.71 -3.46
C ILE A 61 -3.95 -19.70 -2.14
N LEU A 62 -5.17 -19.17 -2.10
CA LEU A 62 -5.96 -19.11 -0.86
C LEU A 62 -6.25 -20.50 -0.27
N SER A 63 -6.53 -21.50 -1.10
CA SER A 63 -6.71 -22.87 -0.60
C SER A 63 -5.45 -23.40 0.06
N PHE A 64 -4.30 -23.22 -0.59
CA PHE A 64 -3.01 -23.67 -0.09
C PHE A 64 -2.63 -22.94 1.21
N GLU A 65 -2.70 -21.60 1.24
CA GLU A 65 -2.33 -20.82 2.42
C GLU A 65 -3.26 -21.05 3.62
N ASN A 66 -4.55 -21.31 3.36
CA ASN A 66 -5.47 -21.72 4.42
C ASN A 66 -5.00 -23.01 5.11
N ASP A 67 -4.50 -23.98 4.35
CA ASP A 67 -4.04 -25.25 4.88
C ASP A 67 -2.72 -25.10 5.63
N GLU A 68 -1.80 -24.28 5.12
CA GLU A 68 -0.54 -23.94 5.79
C GLU A 68 -0.77 -23.23 7.12
N ILE A 69 -1.59 -22.17 7.15
CA ILE A 69 -1.91 -21.41 8.38
C ILE A 69 -2.59 -22.30 9.43
N LYS A 70 -3.53 -23.16 9.01
CA LYS A 70 -4.20 -24.12 9.93
C LYS A 70 -3.27 -25.22 10.44
N SER A 71 -2.16 -25.45 9.75
CA SER A 71 -1.18 -26.46 10.12
C SER A 71 -0.34 -26.02 11.33
N ILE A 72 -0.22 -24.70 11.56
CA ILE A 72 0.40 -24.09 12.72
C ILE A 72 -0.54 -24.25 13.93
N LYS A 73 -0.19 -25.15 14.86
CA LYS A 73 -1.01 -25.48 16.05
C LYS A 73 -0.32 -25.19 17.38
N GLY A 74 0.97 -24.91 17.36
CA GLY A 74 1.74 -24.65 18.58
C GLY A 74 1.30 -23.36 19.26
N ILE A 75 0.63 -23.46 20.41
CA ILE A 75 0.13 -22.30 21.16
C ILE A 75 1.27 -21.36 21.56
N SER A 76 2.42 -21.89 22.02
CA SER A 76 3.61 -21.06 22.34
C SER A 76 4.07 -20.28 21.11
N PHE A 77 4.21 -20.95 19.98
CA PHE A 77 4.61 -20.34 18.71
C PHE A 77 3.65 -19.24 18.25
N ILE A 78 2.34 -19.50 18.33
CA ILE A 78 1.29 -18.51 17.98
C ILE A 78 1.37 -17.29 18.90
N ASN A 79 1.58 -17.49 20.21
CA ASN A 79 1.70 -16.37 21.15
C ASN A 79 2.95 -15.52 20.87
N GLU A 80 4.09 -16.18 20.65
CA GLU A 80 5.38 -15.53 20.33
C GLU A 80 5.35 -14.76 19.00
N ASN A 81 4.57 -15.23 18.03
CA ASN A 81 4.42 -14.64 16.70
C ASN A 81 3.04 -14.03 16.47
N SER A 82 2.31 -13.68 17.53
CA SER A 82 0.88 -13.33 17.48
C SER A 82 0.58 -12.18 16.53
N THR A 83 1.42 -11.12 16.52
CA THR A 83 1.27 -10.00 15.58
C THR A 83 1.32 -10.46 14.12
N LEU A 84 2.36 -11.18 13.71
CA LEU A 84 2.49 -11.66 12.33
C LEU A 84 1.41 -12.70 12.00
N TYR A 85 1.15 -13.65 12.90
CA TYR A 85 0.13 -14.68 12.72
C TYR A 85 -1.27 -14.10 12.50
N ASN A 86 -1.67 -13.14 13.35
CA ASN A 86 -2.95 -12.48 13.23
C ASN A 86 -3.01 -11.59 11.98
N PHE A 87 -1.93 -10.89 11.63
CA PHE A 87 -1.89 -10.09 10.41
C PHE A 87 -2.01 -10.94 9.14
N THR A 88 -1.30 -12.08 9.07
CA THR A 88 -1.40 -13.05 7.98
C THR A 88 -2.81 -13.60 7.84
N ASN A 89 -3.48 -13.93 8.96
CA ASN A 89 -4.90 -14.34 8.92
C ASN A 89 -5.81 -13.21 8.44
N ALA A 90 -5.55 -11.96 8.83
CA ALA A 90 -6.31 -10.81 8.35
C ALA A 90 -6.20 -10.65 6.82
N LEU A 91 -4.98 -10.73 6.26
CA LEU A 91 -4.73 -10.76 4.81
C LEU A 91 -5.47 -11.91 4.13
N PHE A 92 -5.47 -13.11 4.72
CA PHE A 92 -6.16 -14.27 4.17
C PHE A 92 -7.67 -14.00 4.02
N TYR A 93 -8.33 -13.56 5.10
CA TYR A 93 -9.77 -13.30 5.08
C TYR A 93 -10.14 -12.11 4.21
N GLN A 94 -9.29 -11.08 4.15
CA GLN A 94 -9.49 -9.93 3.27
C GLN A 94 -9.42 -10.34 1.78
N ASN A 95 -8.39 -11.10 1.37
CA ASN A 95 -8.28 -11.63 0.01
C ASN A 95 -9.45 -12.59 -0.33
N GLN A 96 -9.85 -13.44 0.63
CA GLN A 96 -11.02 -14.31 0.47
C GLN A 96 -12.31 -13.51 0.26
N SER A 97 -12.45 -12.37 0.96
CA SER A 97 -13.59 -11.47 0.81
C SER A 97 -13.62 -10.83 -0.57
N LYS A 98 -12.48 -10.32 -1.08
CA LYS A 98 -12.36 -9.80 -2.44
C LYS A 98 -12.70 -10.86 -3.49
N LEU A 99 -12.18 -12.08 -3.32
CA LEU A 99 -12.46 -13.18 -4.24
C LEU A 99 -13.94 -13.55 -4.28
N LEU A 100 -14.60 -13.57 -3.11
CA LEU A 100 -16.03 -13.82 -3.03
C LEU A 100 -16.84 -12.68 -3.69
N SER A 101 -16.34 -11.44 -3.60
CA SER A 101 -16.91 -10.26 -4.25
C SER A 101 -16.78 -10.28 -5.78
N LEU A 102 -15.68 -10.81 -6.33
CA LEU A 102 -15.50 -10.92 -7.79
C LEU A 102 -16.49 -11.91 -8.44
N ASN A 103 -16.90 -12.95 -7.72
CA ASN A 103 -17.82 -13.97 -8.23
C ASN A 103 -19.30 -13.58 -8.00
N LYS A 104 -19.61 -12.29 -7.87
CA LYS A 104 -20.97 -11.79 -7.68
C LYS A 104 -21.80 -12.06 -8.94
N GLY A 105 -22.61 -13.11 -8.88
CA GLY A 105 -23.85 -13.19 -9.64
C GLY A 105 -24.92 -12.30 -9.00
N GLU A 106 -26.15 -12.80 -8.87
CA GLU A 106 -27.20 -12.10 -8.13
C GLU A 106 -26.83 -11.91 -6.64
N VAL A 107 -26.89 -10.67 -6.16
CA VAL A 107 -26.59 -10.31 -4.76
C VAL A 107 -27.73 -10.79 -3.88
N SER A 108 -27.54 -11.94 -3.23
CA SER A 108 -28.50 -12.51 -2.27
C SER A 108 -28.11 -12.20 -0.82
N ARG A 109 -29.10 -12.10 0.07
CA ARG A 109 -28.90 -11.99 1.52
C ARG A 109 -27.95 -13.06 2.07
N GLY A 110 -28.01 -14.29 1.55
CA GLY A 110 -27.11 -15.38 1.93
C GLY A 110 -25.65 -15.12 1.59
N LEU A 111 -25.38 -14.58 0.39
CA LEU A 111 -24.04 -14.14 -0.01
C LEU A 111 -23.55 -12.99 0.87
N LEU A 112 -24.38 -11.98 1.12
CA LEU A 112 -24.04 -10.83 1.97
C LEU A 112 -23.69 -11.24 3.40
N ARG A 113 -24.45 -12.18 4.00
CA ARG A 113 -24.12 -12.74 5.33
C ARG A 113 -22.77 -13.45 5.34
N ARG A 114 -22.43 -14.16 4.24
CA ARG A 114 -21.13 -14.82 4.10
C ARG A 114 -20.00 -13.79 3.97
N LEU A 115 -20.18 -12.76 3.16
CA LEU A 115 -19.22 -11.64 3.02
C LEU A 115 -18.96 -10.97 4.37
N LYS A 116 -20.02 -10.61 5.10
CA LYS A 116 -19.92 -10.08 6.47
C LYS A 116 -19.10 -11.00 7.36
N SER A 117 -19.46 -12.28 7.43
CA SER A 117 -18.80 -13.23 8.33
C SER A 117 -17.31 -13.39 8.03
N ILE A 118 -16.92 -13.36 6.76
CA ILE A 118 -15.51 -13.46 6.33
C ILE A 118 -14.77 -12.17 6.69
N LEU A 119 -15.32 -11.00 6.35
CA LEU A 119 -14.68 -9.72 6.62
C LEU A 119 -14.54 -9.45 8.12
N ASP A 120 -15.55 -9.78 8.93
CA ASP A 120 -15.52 -9.62 10.39
C ASP A 120 -14.43 -10.50 11.03
N ARG A 121 -14.16 -11.69 10.49
CA ARG A 121 -13.00 -12.49 10.91
C ARG A 121 -11.70 -11.77 10.57
N GLY A 122 -11.59 -11.22 9.36
CA GLY A 122 -10.45 -10.40 8.95
C GLY A 122 -10.21 -9.21 9.88
N ILE A 123 -11.27 -8.46 10.22
CA ILE A 123 -11.22 -7.33 11.17
C ILE A 123 -10.79 -7.79 12.56
N ASN A 124 -11.35 -8.89 13.07
CA ASN A 124 -10.96 -9.43 14.38
C ASN A 124 -9.48 -9.80 14.43
N PHE A 125 -8.97 -10.49 13.40
CA PHE A 125 -7.56 -10.81 13.30
C PHE A 125 -6.69 -9.56 13.18
N TYR A 126 -7.10 -8.58 12.36
CA TYR A 126 -6.39 -7.31 12.21
C TYR A 126 -6.26 -6.58 13.55
N ASN A 127 -7.38 -6.40 14.27
CA ASN A 127 -7.38 -5.78 15.60
C ASN A 127 -6.56 -6.58 16.61
N SER A 128 -6.57 -7.92 16.54
CA SER A 128 -5.79 -8.80 17.42
C SER A 128 -4.29 -8.80 17.12
N ALA A 129 -3.86 -8.31 15.95
CA ALA A 129 -2.45 -8.18 15.62
C ALA A 129 -1.74 -7.11 16.48
N LYS A 130 -2.50 -6.15 17.03
CA LYS A 130 -2.03 -5.13 17.98
C LYS A 130 -0.75 -4.41 17.50
N ILE A 131 -0.74 -4.02 16.22
CA ILE A 131 0.45 -3.48 15.55
C ILE A 131 1.04 -2.26 16.29
N ASP A 132 0.21 -1.41 16.90
CA ASP A 132 0.71 -0.22 17.60
C ASP A 132 1.21 -0.51 19.00
N ASP A 133 0.55 -1.44 19.72
CA ASP A 133 0.85 -1.72 21.13
C ASP A 133 2.29 -2.21 21.32
N PHE A 134 2.84 -2.85 20.28
CA PHE A 134 4.19 -3.42 20.33
C PHE A 134 5.26 -2.56 19.67
N GLN A 135 4.91 -1.34 19.19
CA GLN A 135 5.81 -0.53 18.38
C GLN A 135 6.49 -1.40 17.30
N THR A 136 5.70 -2.28 16.68
CA THR A 136 6.21 -3.45 15.92
C THR A 136 7.23 -3.05 14.86
N PHE A 137 7.10 -1.83 14.33
CA PHE A 137 7.96 -1.27 13.29
C PHE A 137 9.03 -0.29 13.77
N HIS A 138 8.99 0.16 15.03
CA HIS A 138 9.98 1.10 15.58
C HIS A 138 11.12 0.41 16.34
N ASN A 139 10.93 -0.84 16.77
CA ASN A 139 12.02 -1.64 17.32
C ASN A 139 12.74 -2.36 16.18
N GLU A 140 13.96 -1.91 15.85
CA GLU A 140 14.92 -2.40 14.83
C GLU A 140 15.30 -3.90 14.93
N LYS A 141 14.49 -4.76 15.56
CA LYS A 141 14.94 -6.05 16.12
C LYS A 141 14.46 -7.30 15.41
N LYS A 142 13.68 -7.21 14.34
CA LYS A 142 13.33 -8.40 13.54
C LYS A 142 13.74 -8.23 12.09
N GLN A 143 15.00 -8.55 11.78
CA GLN A 143 15.52 -8.67 10.41
C GLN A 143 14.55 -9.45 9.50
N LEU A 144 13.90 -10.48 10.04
CA LEU A 144 12.86 -11.23 9.34
C LEU A 144 11.72 -10.34 8.79
N TYR A 145 11.23 -9.36 9.57
CA TYR A 145 10.11 -8.51 9.15
C TYR A 145 10.51 -7.60 7.99
N GLU A 146 11.73 -7.05 8.02
CA GLU A 146 12.29 -6.32 6.88
C GLU A 146 12.40 -7.24 5.65
N MET A 147 12.94 -8.46 5.82
CA MET A 147 13.14 -9.41 4.73
C MET A 147 11.86 -9.85 4.02
N ILE A 148 10.72 -9.82 4.72
CA ILE A 148 9.42 -10.22 4.16
C ILE A 148 8.54 -9.03 3.79
N LYS A 149 8.99 -7.78 4.00
CA LYS A 149 8.18 -6.57 3.84
C LYS A 149 6.96 -6.54 4.77
N PHE A 150 7.16 -6.87 6.05
CA PHE A 150 6.17 -6.69 7.11
C PHE A 150 6.46 -5.40 7.88
N ASP A 151 5.90 -4.29 7.39
CA ASP A 151 6.22 -2.92 7.78
C ASP A 151 4.96 -2.04 7.92
N SER A 152 5.17 -0.74 8.19
CA SER A 152 4.08 0.22 8.33
C SER A 152 3.29 0.45 7.04
N GLU A 153 3.94 0.31 5.87
CA GLU A 153 3.30 0.42 4.56
C GLU A 153 2.32 -0.73 4.36
N SER A 154 2.74 -1.98 4.61
CA SER A 154 1.88 -3.15 4.48
C SER A 154 0.68 -3.11 5.44
N ASN A 155 0.89 -2.62 6.67
CA ASN A 155 -0.20 -2.36 7.62
C ASN A 155 -1.20 -1.31 7.11
N LEU A 156 -0.70 -0.16 6.62
CA LEU A 156 -1.56 0.90 6.10
C LEU A 156 -2.38 0.42 4.90
N LEU A 157 -1.76 -0.36 4.00
CA LEU A 157 -2.44 -0.95 2.85
C LEU A 157 -3.58 -1.87 3.30
N LEU A 158 -3.29 -2.88 4.15
CA LEU A 158 -4.32 -3.82 4.61
C LEU A 158 -5.47 -3.10 5.33
N LYS A 159 -5.15 -2.14 6.20
CA LYS A 159 -6.13 -1.34 6.93
C LYS A 159 -7.06 -0.57 5.99
N THR A 160 -6.48 0.06 4.97
CA THR A 160 -7.21 0.83 3.96
C THR A 160 -8.15 -0.09 3.20
N GLU A 161 -7.68 -1.28 2.82
CA GLU A 161 -8.49 -2.22 2.05
C GLU A 161 -9.61 -2.88 2.86
N ILE A 162 -9.36 -3.23 4.12
CA ILE A 162 -10.44 -3.70 5.01
C ILE A 162 -11.52 -2.63 5.16
N ARG A 163 -11.14 -1.35 5.29
CA ARG A 163 -12.10 -0.24 5.38
C ARG A 163 -12.86 -0.01 4.08
N SER A 164 -12.16 -0.11 2.95
CA SER A 164 -12.76 -0.02 1.61
C SER A 164 -13.86 -1.08 1.43
N LEU A 165 -13.53 -2.35 1.67
CA LEU A 165 -14.48 -3.46 1.62
C LEU A 165 -15.63 -3.30 2.62
N LYS A 166 -15.34 -2.87 3.86
CA LYS A 166 -16.36 -2.64 4.87
C LYS A 166 -17.36 -1.58 4.41
N ASN A 167 -16.89 -0.49 3.81
CA ASN A 167 -17.74 0.59 3.30
C ASN A 167 -18.59 0.10 2.11
N GLU A 168 -17.98 -0.64 1.18
CA GLU A 168 -18.69 -1.26 0.05
C GLU A 168 -19.82 -2.17 0.56
N TYR A 169 -19.52 -3.06 1.50
CA TYR A 169 -20.50 -4.01 2.04
C TYR A 169 -21.55 -3.32 2.89
N ASN A 170 -21.20 -2.25 3.61
CA ASN A 170 -22.16 -1.46 4.36
C ASN A 170 -23.27 -0.93 3.45
N SER A 171 -22.92 -0.42 2.27
CA SER A 171 -23.90 0.02 1.28
C SER A 171 -24.81 -1.14 0.82
N LEU A 172 -24.22 -2.29 0.47
CA LEU A 172 -24.99 -3.47 0.05
C LEU A 172 -25.93 -4.00 1.14
N PHE A 173 -25.50 -3.97 2.40
CA PHE A 173 -26.32 -4.38 3.53
C PHE A 173 -27.50 -3.44 3.74
N ASN A 174 -27.31 -2.13 3.60
CA ASN A 174 -28.40 -1.17 3.68
C ASN A 174 -29.44 -1.40 2.57
N GLU A 175 -29.00 -1.64 1.33
CA GLU A 175 -29.90 -1.98 0.22
C GLU A 175 -30.69 -3.28 0.45
N ASP A 176 -30.04 -4.32 1.01
CA ASP A 176 -30.70 -5.59 1.32
C ASP A 176 -31.77 -5.43 2.42
N LEU A 177 -31.53 -4.58 3.43
CA LEU A 177 -32.47 -4.36 4.53
C LEU A 177 -33.61 -3.40 4.17
N TYR A 178 -33.42 -2.52 3.17
CA TYR A 178 -34.33 -1.42 2.90
C TYR A 178 -35.79 -1.85 2.63
N PRO A 179 -36.07 -2.88 1.81
CA PRO A 179 -37.45 -3.33 1.58
C PRO A 179 -38.15 -3.86 2.85
N ASP A 180 -37.41 -4.45 3.79
CA ASP A 180 -37.97 -4.92 5.05
C ASP A 180 -38.35 -3.75 5.96
N PHE A 181 -37.54 -2.69 5.98
CA PHE A 181 -37.83 -1.45 6.70
C PHE A 181 -39.04 -0.72 6.11
N GLN A 182 -39.15 -0.64 4.78
CA GLN A 182 -40.31 -0.07 4.10
C GLN A 182 -41.61 -0.82 4.47
N ARG A 183 -41.57 -2.16 4.49
CA ARG A 183 -42.73 -2.97 4.89
C ARG A 183 -43.16 -2.72 6.33
N ILE A 184 -42.21 -2.63 7.26
CA ILE A 184 -42.50 -2.34 8.67
C ILE A 184 -43.04 -0.92 8.82
N PHE A 185 -42.44 0.05 8.13
CA PHE A 185 -42.90 1.43 8.10
C PHE A 185 -44.36 1.53 7.63
N LEU A 186 -44.70 0.89 6.51
CA LEU A 186 -46.07 0.93 5.96
C LEU A 186 -47.08 0.29 6.92
N ALA A 187 -46.70 -0.78 7.64
CA ALA A 187 -47.55 -1.36 8.67
C ALA A 187 -47.78 -0.41 9.85
N ALA A 188 -46.74 0.31 10.29
CA ALA A 188 -46.84 1.31 11.35
C ALA A 188 -47.72 2.49 10.93
N LYS A 189 -47.53 3.00 9.70
CA LYS A 189 -48.29 4.12 9.14
C LYS A 189 -49.77 3.78 8.93
N ASN A 190 -50.07 2.62 8.34
CA ASN A 190 -51.43 2.30 7.89
C ASN A 190 -52.28 1.56 8.93
N THR A 191 -51.67 0.85 9.88
CA THR A 191 -52.38 -0.09 10.77
C THR A 191 -52.06 0.05 12.25
N ASP A 192 -51.25 1.05 12.65
CA ASP A 192 -50.75 1.22 14.02
C ASP A 192 -50.07 -0.06 14.58
N ARG A 193 -49.30 -0.76 13.73
CA ARG A 193 -48.49 -1.93 14.11
C ARG A 193 -47.01 -1.63 13.93
N PHE A 194 -46.26 -1.52 15.03
CA PHE A 194 -44.92 -0.93 15.02
C PHE A 194 -43.76 -1.92 14.79
N TYR A 195 -43.94 -3.22 15.05
CA TYR A 195 -42.94 -4.29 14.86
C TYR A 195 -41.47 -3.89 15.16
N VAL A 196 -41.21 -3.18 16.27
CA VAL A 196 -39.86 -2.68 16.61
C VAL A 196 -38.86 -3.82 16.80
N ASP A 197 -39.29 -4.95 17.36
CA ASP A 197 -38.44 -6.13 17.50
C ASP A 197 -38.01 -6.69 16.14
N SER A 198 -38.84 -6.53 15.09
CA SER A 198 -38.48 -6.90 13.72
C SER A 198 -37.44 -5.95 13.13
N LEU A 199 -37.50 -4.64 13.40
CA LEU A 199 -36.43 -3.71 12.99
C LEU A 199 -35.09 -4.11 13.58
N THR A 200 -35.06 -4.35 14.89
CA THR A 200 -33.85 -4.78 15.60
C THR A 200 -33.35 -6.13 15.07
N TYR A 201 -34.27 -7.06 14.78
CA TYR A 201 -33.92 -8.34 14.16
C TYR A 201 -33.24 -8.17 12.80
N PHE A 202 -33.82 -7.36 11.89
CA PHE A 202 -33.28 -7.15 10.56
C PHE A 202 -31.93 -6.43 10.59
N ALA A 203 -31.80 -5.36 11.39
CA ALA A 203 -30.53 -4.66 11.57
C ALA A 203 -29.46 -5.57 12.21
N GLY A 204 -29.86 -6.45 13.12
CA GLY A 204 -29.00 -7.47 13.73
C GLY A 204 -28.47 -8.53 12.77
N ILE A 205 -29.04 -8.71 11.57
CA ILE A 205 -28.46 -9.60 10.54
C ILE A 205 -27.05 -9.15 10.18
N TYR A 206 -26.82 -7.84 10.18
CA TYR A 206 -25.55 -7.22 9.81
C TYR A 206 -24.87 -6.48 10.96
N ASP A 207 -25.23 -6.73 12.22
CA ASP A 207 -24.70 -6.01 13.39
C ASP A 207 -24.74 -4.48 13.20
N MET A 208 -25.85 -3.99 12.66
CA MET A 208 -26.13 -2.56 12.51
C MET A 208 -26.89 -2.06 13.74
N PRO A 209 -26.25 -1.36 14.70
CA PRO A 209 -26.97 -0.79 15.82
C PRO A 209 -27.96 0.26 15.30
N LEU A 210 -29.23 0.09 15.68
CA LEU A 210 -30.25 1.11 15.48
C LEU A 210 -30.31 1.98 16.73
N SER A 211 -30.36 3.28 16.53
CA SER A 211 -30.63 4.22 17.60
C SER A 211 -32.02 3.96 18.19
N MET A 212 -32.10 3.86 19.52
CA MET A 212 -33.35 3.71 20.27
C MET A 212 -33.64 4.91 21.17
N GLU A 213 -32.96 6.04 20.91
CA GLU A 213 -33.00 7.27 21.69
C GLU A 213 -34.42 7.79 21.89
N ILE A 214 -35.20 7.78 20.81
CA ILE A 214 -36.56 8.31 20.82
C ILE A 214 -37.43 7.46 21.74
N ARG A 215 -37.43 6.13 21.51
CA ARG A 215 -38.22 5.18 22.30
C ARG A 215 -37.81 5.19 23.79
N ASN A 216 -36.51 5.22 24.06
CA ASN A 216 -35.96 5.19 25.41
C ASN A 216 -36.03 6.55 26.11
N ASN A 217 -36.23 7.62 25.33
CA ASN A 217 -36.26 9.01 25.78
C ASN A 217 -34.97 9.42 26.51
N THR A 218 -33.85 8.88 26.03
CA THR A 218 -32.50 9.12 26.54
C THR A 218 -31.55 9.13 25.35
N PRO A 219 -30.59 10.07 25.28
CA PRO A 219 -29.53 10.01 24.27
C PRO A 219 -28.79 8.67 24.37
N ASP A 220 -28.48 8.06 23.23
CA ASP A 220 -27.71 6.85 23.16
C ASP A 220 -26.28 7.32 23.39
N PHE A 221 -25.85 7.23 24.66
CA PHE A 221 -24.50 7.65 25.01
C PHE A 221 -23.52 6.66 24.38
N HIS A 222 -23.08 7.01 23.18
CA HIS A 222 -21.86 6.47 22.62
C HIS A 222 -20.75 7.36 23.16
N PRO A 223 -20.00 6.95 24.21
CA PRO A 223 -18.79 7.68 24.56
C PRO A 223 -18.01 7.83 23.26
N TYR A 224 -17.62 9.07 22.93
CA TYR A 224 -16.67 9.33 21.86
C TYR A 224 -15.41 8.54 22.21
N SER A 225 -15.37 7.29 21.77
CA SER A 225 -14.15 6.52 21.81
C SER A 225 -13.29 7.20 20.76
N PHE A 226 -12.37 8.05 21.23
CA PHE A 226 -11.12 8.32 20.55
C PHE A 226 -10.37 6.98 20.49
N GLY A 227 -10.96 6.01 19.79
CA GLY A 227 -10.40 4.69 19.61
C GLY A 227 -9.09 4.85 18.88
N ASN A 228 -8.14 3.98 19.19
CA ASN A 228 -6.91 3.88 18.43
C ASN A 228 -7.25 3.96 16.93
N SER A 229 -6.60 4.87 16.21
CA SER A 229 -6.87 5.11 14.78
C SER A 229 -6.71 3.85 13.93
N ASN A 230 -6.00 2.83 14.42
CA ASN A 230 -5.80 1.53 13.81
C ASN A 230 -6.82 0.47 14.26
N PHE A 231 -7.71 0.75 15.21
CA PHE A 231 -8.83 -0.13 15.49
C PHE A 231 -9.89 -0.01 14.39
N ILE A 232 -10.39 -1.14 13.90
CA ILE A 232 -11.52 -1.19 12.97
C ILE A 232 -12.74 -1.74 13.71
N LYS A 233 -13.79 -0.92 13.81
CA LYS A 233 -15.06 -1.33 14.43
C LYS A 233 -15.72 -2.46 13.66
N LEU A 234 -16.30 -3.41 14.39
CA LEU A 234 -17.03 -4.53 13.78
C LEU A 234 -18.43 -4.09 13.33
N GLU A 235 -19.04 -3.14 14.04
CA GLU A 235 -20.38 -2.66 13.74
C GLU A 235 -20.46 -2.01 12.35
N TYR A 236 -21.60 -2.20 11.70
CA TYR A 236 -21.93 -1.56 10.42
C TYR A 236 -22.90 -0.41 10.67
N ALA A 237 -22.95 0.58 9.78
CA ALA A 237 -23.77 1.77 9.98
C ALA A 237 -25.05 1.67 9.15
N ALA A 238 -26.19 1.82 9.83
CA ALA A 238 -27.45 2.11 9.16
C ALA A 238 -27.34 3.47 8.46
N ASP A 239 -27.74 3.53 7.19
CA ASP A 239 -27.77 4.77 6.44
C ASP A 239 -28.94 5.67 6.88
N SER A 240 -29.01 6.86 6.29
CA SER A 240 -30.06 7.84 6.58
C SER A 240 -31.47 7.30 6.33
N ARG A 241 -31.66 6.45 5.31
CA ARG A 241 -32.98 5.90 4.97
C ARG A 241 -33.48 4.97 6.06
N LEU A 242 -32.64 4.00 6.48
CA LEU A 242 -32.99 3.07 7.56
C LEU A 242 -33.20 3.80 8.89
N ASP A 243 -32.35 4.78 9.22
CA ASP A 243 -32.46 5.61 10.42
C ASP A 243 -33.78 6.40 10.44
N ILE A 244 -34.12 7.10 9.34
CA ILE A 244 -35.37 7.86 9.20
C ILE A 244 -36.60 6.96 9.41
N LEU A 245 -36.65 5.80 8.74
CA LEU A 245 -37.77 4.87 8.89
C LEU A 245 -37.89 4.34 10.32
N SER A 246 -36.77 3.98 10.95
CA SER A 246 -36.72 3.55 12.35
C SER A 246 -37.23 4.65 13.30
N ARG A 247 -36.75 5.89 13.14
CA ARG A 247 -37.17 7.05 13.95
C ARG A 247 -38.66 7.34 13.82
N TYR A 248 -39.20 7.31 12.60
CA TYR A 248 -40.63 7.45 12.38
C TYR A 248 -41.44 6.39 13.15
N ILE A 249 -41.02 5.12 13.08
CA ILE A 249 -41.70 4.03 13.77
C ILE A 249 -41.69 4.22 15.29
N GLN A 250 -40.56 4.68 15.85
CA GLN A 250 -40.45 5.01 17.27
C GLN A 250 -41.36 6.18 17.67
N LEU A 251 -41.37 7.26 16.90
CA LEU A 251 -42.23 8.43 17.12
C LEU A 251 -43.70 8.05 17.04
N LYS A 252 -44.11 7.31 16.01
CA LYS A 252 -45.50 6.85 15.83
C LYS A 252 -45.92 5.90 16.95
N GLN A 253 -45.03 5.00 17.39
CA GLN A 253 -45.28 4.16 18.55
C GLN A 253 -45.53 5.00 19.80
N LEU A 254 -44.70 6.02 20.07
CA LEU A 254 -44.90 6.90 21.22
C LEU A 254 -46.17 7.75 21.10
N ALA A 255 -46.54 8.19 19.90
CA ALA A 255 -47.78 8.94 19.65
C ALA A 255 -49.04 8.09 19.86
N SER A 256 -48.95 6.78 19.64
CA SER A 256 -50.07 5.84 19.79
C SER A 256 -50.66 5.83 21.20
N ARG A 257 -52.00 5.76 21.28
CA ARG A 257 -52.74 5.63 22.56
C ARG A 257 -52.41 4.34 23.33
N ARG A 258 -51.92 3.31 22.63
CA ARG A 258 -51.60 2.00 23.23
C ARG A 258 -50.30 2.01 24.02
N THR A 259 -49.37 2.88 23.66
CA THR A 259 -48.04 2.93 24.28
C THR A 259 -48.11 3.75 25.57
N ARG A 260 -47.77 3.13 26.70
CA ARG A 260 -47.63 3.83 27.99
C ARG A 260 -46.18 4.28 28.14
N VAL A 261 -45.97 5.53 28.56
CA VAL A 261 -44.64 6.04 28.88
C VAL A 261 -44.45 6.16 30.41
N PRO A 262 -43.21 6.12 30.91
CA PRO A 262 -42.91 6.43 32.31
C PRO A 262 -43.36 7.83 32.74
N ARG A 263 -43.58 8.05 34.05
CA ARG A 263 -43.99 9.36 34.58
C ARG A 263 -42.93 10.45 34.37
N ASN A 264 -41.66 10.07 34.36
CA ASN A 264 -40.49 10.94 34.17
C ASN A 264 -40.08 11.09 32.69
N PHE A 265 -41.00 10.85 31.76
CA PHE A 265 -40.74 11.02 30.34
C PHE A 265 -40.42 12.50 30.00
N ASN A 266 -39.21 12.74 29.51
CA ASN A 266 -38.70 14.04 29.12
C ASN A 266 -39.27 14.46 27.75
N LYS A 267 -40.24 15.36 27.79
CA LYS A 267 -40.91 15.87 26.58
C LYS A 267 -39.97 16.71 25.71
N THR A 268 -39.02 17.42 26.31
CA THR A 268 -38.06 18.25 25.58
C THR A 268 -37.21 17.37 24.66
N VAL A 269 -36.64 16.29 25.18
CA VAL A 269 -35.86 15.32 24.40
C VAL A 269 -36.70 14.70 23.27
N LEU A 270 -37.99 14.42 23.51
CA LEU A 270 -38.88 13.90 22.46
C LEU A 270 -39.03 14.90 21.29
N PHE A 271 -39.30 16.17 21.59
CA PHE A 271 -39.51 17.19 20.54
C PHE A 271 -38.20 17.59 19.85
N GLU A 272 -37.08 17.67 20.57
CA GLU A 272 -35.75 17.83 19.96
C GLU A 272 -35.45 16.69 18.97
N ALA A 273 -35.77 15.44 19.34
CA ALA A 273 -35.58 14.30 18.45
C ALA A 273 -36.55 14.31 17.25
N TYR A 274 -37.78 14.83 17.41
CA TYR A 274 -38.70 15.06 16.30
C TYR A 274 -38.16 16.12 15.34
N ASP A 275 -37.58 17.21 15.84
CA ASP A 275 -37.01 18.28 15.02
C ASP A 275 -35.75 17.81 14.26
N ASP A 276 -34.88 17.02 14.89
CA ASP A 276 -33.75 16.34 14.22
C ASP A 276 -34.27 15.39 13.13
N PHE A 277 -35.27 14.56 13.44
CA PHE A 277 -35.93 13.70 12.45
C PHE A 277 -36.47 14.50 11.26
N LEU A 278 -37.19 15.60 11.50
CA LEU A 278 -37.73 16.45 10.45
C LEU A 278 -36.62 17.06 9.57
N SER A 279 -35.52 17.49 10.19
CA SER A 279 -34.33 18.02 9.49
C SER A 279 -33.71 16.96 8.57
N ARG A 280 -33.62 15.71 9.02
CA ARG A 280 -33.12 14.57 8.23
C ARG A 280 -34.04 14.23 7.07
N VAL A 281 -35.34 14.12 7.30
CA VAL A 281 -36.34 13.86 6.26
C VAL A 281 -36.27 14.91 5.14
N LYS A 282 -36.09 16.19 5.49
CA LYS A 282 -35.97 17.29 4.51
C LYS A 282 -34.71 17.23 3.66
N LYS A 283 -33.63 16.62 4.16
CA LYS A 283 -32.34 16.51 3.46
C LYS A 283 -32.23 15.24 2.62
N GLU A 284 -33.13 14.29 2.83
CA GLU A 284 -33.12 12.99 2.16
C GLU A 284 -33.81 13.07 0.79
N ASP A 285 -33.16 12.53 -0.25
CA ASP A 285 -33.65 12.55 -1.63
C ASP A 285 -34.26 11.22 -2.08
N ASP A 286 -34.25 10.20 -1.22
CA ASP A 286 -34.91 8.93 -1.49
C ASP A 286 -36.40 9.12 -1.88
N LYS A 287 -36.80 8.48 -2.99
CA LYS A 287 -38.14 8.60 -3.57
C LYS A 287 -39.23 8.14 -2.59
N PHE A 288 -39.04 6.98 -1.94
CA PHE A 288 -40.02 6.43 -1.02
C PHE A 288 -40.18 7.34 0.19
N ILE A 289 -39.08 7.86 0.75
CA ILE A 289 -39.13 8.80 1.87
C ILE A 289 -39.90 10.06 1.49
N ARG A 290 -39.65 10.67 0.33
CA ARG A 290 -40.38 11.87 -0.11
C ARG A 290 -41.87 11.63 -0.31
N GLU A 291 -42.24 10.50 -0.90
CA GLU A 291 -43.65 10.16 -1.19
C GLU A 291 -44.39 9.81 0.11
N GLU A 292 -43.78 8.99 0.97
CA GLU A 292 -44.43 8.41 2.14
C GLU A 292 -44.36 9.27 3.40
N LEU A 293 -43.32 10.09 3.56
CA LEU A 293 -43.12 11.05 4.66
C LEU A 293 -43.31 12.50 4.18
N ASN A 294 -44.36 12.74 3.39
CA ASN A 294 -44.76 14.07 2.96
C ASN A 294 -45.28 14.94 4.12
N THR A 295 -45.44 16.24 3.88
CA THR A 295 -45.87 17.25 4.88
C THR A 295 -47.12 16.83 5.64
N LYS A 296 -48.13 16.26 4.96
CA LYS A 296 -49.37 15.84 5.61
C LYS A 296 -49.12 14.76 6.67
N VAL A 297 -48.28 13.77 6.37
CA VAL A 297 -47.95 12.68 7.30
C VAL A 297 -47.15 13.19 8.48
N LEU A 298 -46.23 14.14 8.24
CA LEU A 298 -45.41 14.76 9.28
C LEU A 298 -46.25 15.64 10.23
N ASP A 299 -47.21 16.40 9.69
CA ASP A 299 -48.15 17.23 10.45
C ASP A 299 -49.10 16.37 11.29
N GLU A 300 -49.58 15.26 10.72
CA GLU A 300 -50.41 14.29 11.45
C GLU A 300 -49.63 13.68 12.62
N LEU A 301 -48.40 13.23 12.40
CA LEU A 301 -47.54 12.70 13.44
C LEU A 301 -47.29 13.73 14.56
N LEU A 302 -47.00 14.99 14.20
CA LEU A 302 -46.83 16.06 15.18
C LEU A 302 -48.11 16.30 15.99
N SER A 303 -49.27 16.36 15.32
CA SER A 303 -50.55 16.54 16.00
C SER A 303 -50.83 15.42 17.00
N GLU A 304 -50.53 14.17 16.64
CA GLU A 304 -50.69 13.04 17.55
C GLU A 304 -49.73 13.12 18.75
N LEU A 305 -48.47 13.48 18.52
CA LEU A 305 -47.49 13.70 19.57
C LEU A 305 -47.91 14.82 20.51
N THR A 306 -48.25 16.00 20.00
CA THR A 306 -48.68 17.16 20.81
C THR A 306 -49.98 16.88 21.57
N ARG A 307 -50.92 16.15 20.97
CA ARG A 307 -52.16 15.73 21.64
C ARG A 307 -51.88 14.85 22.85
N LYS A 308 -50.82 14.03 22.81
CA LYS A 308 -50.42 13.16 23.92
C LYS A 308 -49.44 13.83 24.89
N PHE A 309 -48.57 14.70 24.39
CA PHE A 309 -47.49 15.37 25.12
C PHE A 309 -47.56 16.89 24.90
N ALA A 310 -48.22 17.63 25.80
CA ALA A 310 -48.26 19.09 25.72
C ALA A 310 -46.84 19.69 25.85
N GLN A 311 -46.46 20.59 24.92
CA GLN A 311 -45.15 21.25 24.81
C GLN A 311 -45.09 22.46 25.77
N ASN A 312 -44.02 22.56 26.58
CA ASN A 312 -43.76 23.72 27.45
C ASN A 312 -42.94 24.76 26.67
N LYS A 313 -43.38 26.00 26.58
CA LYS A 313 -42.81 27.04 25.70
C LYS A 313 -41.63 27.85 26.29
N ASP A 314 -41.15 27.54 27.48
CA ASP A 314 -40.42 28.54 28.30
C ASP A 314 -38.86 28.45 28.35
N LEU A 315 -38.15 27.70 27.48
CA LEU A 315 -36.71 27.33 27.75
C LEU A 315 -35.59 27.56 26.68
N ASP A 316 -35.81 28.14 25.49
CA ASP A 316 -34.75 28.20 24.43
C ASP A 316 -33.93 29.51 24.33
N GLY A 317 -32.75 29.60 24.99
CA GLY A 317 -31.78 30.68 24.73
C GLY A 317 -30.33 30.43 25.20
N GLY A 318 -29.40 30.09 24.29
CA GLY A 318 -27.94 30.03 24.57
C GLY A 318 -27.03 29.78 23.34
N ALA A 319 -25.89 30.49 23.23
CA ALA A 319 -25.05 30.70 22.03
C ALA A 319 -23.68 29.92 22.01
N PRO A 320 -22.95 29.82 20.87
CA PRO A 320 -21.74 28.98 20.72
C PRO A 320 -20.37 29.72 20.71
N ILE A 321 -19.27 29.00 20.97
CA ILE A 321 -17.87 29.50 21.14
C ILE A 321 -16.90 28.79 20.15
N SER A 322 -15.86 29.50 19.66
CA SER A 322 -14.81 28.99 18.76
C SER A 322 -13.39 29.44 19.16
N SER A 323 -12.35 28.65 18.83
CA SER A 323 -10.92 28.91 19.13
C SER A 323 -9.99 28.80 17.89
N PRO A 324 -8.79 29.44 17.87
CA PRO A 324 -7.87 29.46 16.72
C PRO A 324 -6.48 28.80 16.95
N SER A 325 -5.71 28.61 15.86
CA SER A 325 -4.38 27.95 15.81
C SER A 325 -3.28 28.86 15.23
N ALA A 326 -2.00 28.58 15.55
CA ALA A 326 -0.80 29.30 15.09
C ALA A 326 0.30 28.33 14.57
N MET A 327 1.16 28.80 13.66
CA MET A 327 2.24 28.06 12.96
C MET A 327 3.65 28.54 13.36
N MET A 328 4.68 27.69 13.12
CA MET A 328 6.12 27.90 13.38
C MET A 328 7.00 27.66 12.13
N ASN A 329 8.18 28.29 12.08
CA ASN A 329 9.21 28.27 11.01
C ASN A 329 10.46 27.43 11.40
N GLN A 330 11.27 27.03 10.40
CA GLN A 330 12.53 26.26 10.53
C GLN A 330 13.79 26.95 9.90
N PRO A 331 15.03 26.52 10.25
CA PRO A 331 16.30 27.14 9.86
C PRO A 331 17.13 26.39 8.76
N SER A 332 18.22 27.02 8.32
CA SER A 332 19.04 26.76 7.11
C SER A 332 20.23 25.77 7.24
N MET A 333 20.61 25.07 6.14
CA MET A 333 21.65 24.02 6.02
C MET A 333 23.01 24.47 5.42
N GLU A 334 24.11 23.77 5.78
CA GLU A 334 25.47 23.86 5.21
C GLU A 334 25.64 23.14 3.85
N PHE A 335 26.59 23.57 3.01
CA PHE A 335 26.84 23.02 1.66
C PHE A 335 27.86 21.87 1.66
N GLN A 336 27.51 20.73 1.03
CA GLN A 336 28.35 19.52 0.90
C GLN A 336 28.83 19.35 -0.56
N ASN A 337 30.10 18.95 -0.77
CA ASN A 337 30.68 18.74 -2.11
C ASN A 337 30.72 17.28 -2.54
N TYR A 338 30.32 16.97 -3.79
CA TYR A 338 30.20 15.60 -4.33
C TYR A 338 31.17 15.29 -5.49
N PHE A 339 31.98 14.23 -5.37
CA PHE A 339 33.01 13.84 -6.35
C PHE A 339 32.69 12.50 -7.03
N PHE A 340 33.02 12.36 -8.32
CA PHE A 340 32.93 11.07 -9.03
C PHE A 340 34.17 10.22 -8.73
N PRO A 341 34.06 8.88 -8.64
CA PRO A 341 35.22 8.04 -8.35
C PRO A 341 36.31 8.16 -9.41
N ASN A 342 37.56 8.31 -8.97
CA ASN A 342 38.73 8.42 -9.82
C ASN A 342 39.89 7.59 -9.23
N PRO A 343 40.28 6.46 -9.84
CA PRO A 343 39.78 5.92 -11.12
C PRO A 343 38.30 5.48 -11.07
N ALA A 344 37.59 5.58 -12.20
CA ALA A 344 36.19 5.17 -12.28
C ALA A 344 36.06 3.64 -12.16
N PRO A 345 34.95 3.08 -11.66
CA PRO A 345 34.75 1.64 -11.67
C PRO A 345 34.76 1.07 -13.09
N ARG A 346 35.14 -0.19 -13.21
CA ARG A 346 35.14 -0.95 -14.46
C ARG A 346 33.75 -0.93 -15.08
N ALA A 347 33.67 -0.45 -16.32
CA ALA A 347 32.46 -0.35 -17.10
C ALA A 347 32.32 -1.52 -18.09
N SER A 348 31.09 -1.77 -18.55
CA SER A 348 30.77 -2.75 -19.60
C SER A 348 31.34 -2.35 -20.95
N ALA A 349 31.30 -1.05 -21.27
CA ALA A 349 31.85 -0.49 -22.49
C ALA A 349 32.51 0.88 -22.25
N LYS A 350 33.51 1.21 -23.08
CA LYS A 350 34.29 2.45 -22.99
C LYS A 350 34.53 3.08 -24.35
N PHE A 351 34.44 4.42 -24.40
CA PHE A 351 34.80 5.23 -25.56
C PHE A 351 35.54 6.50 -25.11
N ILE A 352 36.54 6.94 -25.87
CA ILE A 352 37.30 8.17 -25.61
C ILE A 352 37.33 9.01 -26.90
N LYS A 353 36.97 10.29 -26.79
CA LYS A 353 37.11 11.28 -27.87
C LYS A 353 38.00 12.42 -27.41
N SER A 354 39.20 12.49 -27.98
CA SER A 354 40.13 13.62 -27.80
C SER A 354 39.64 14.85 -28.56
N ASN A 355 40.07 16.03 -28.12
CA ASN A 355 39.72 17.32 -28.72
C ASN A 355 38.19 17.50 -28.85
N TYR A 356 37.47 17.22 -27.77
CA TYR A 356 36.03 17.20 -27.75
C TYR A 356 35.44 18.61 -27.85
N LYS A 357 34.63 18.84 -28.89
CA LYS A 357 33.94 20.11 -29.21
C LYS A 357 34.84 21.35 -29.03
N PRO A 358 35.89 21.51 -29.86
CA PRO A 358 36.86 22.61 -29.74
C PRO A 358 36.27 24.03 -29.69
N PRO A 359 35.17 24.35 -30.40
CA PRO A 359 34.55 25.67 -30.34
C PRO A 359 33.97 26.06 -28.98
N LEU A 360 33.71 25.10 -28.08
CA LEU A 360 33.14 25.36 -26.76
C LEU A 360 34.29 25.63 -25.78
N SER A 361 34.44 26.85 -25.27
CA SER A 361 35.57 27.25 -24.45
C SER A 361 35.39 26.89 -22.96
N THR A 362 34.18 27.05 -22.43
CA THR A 362 33.88 26.78 -21.00
C THR A 362 33.20 25.43 -20.79
N LEU A 363 33.27 24.89 -19.57
CA LEU A 363 32.56 23.66 -19.21
C LEU A 363 31.04 23.85 -19.22
N GLY A 364 30.52 25.03 -18.88
CA GLY A 364 29.09 25.32 -18.97
C GLY A 364 28.52 25.26 -20.39
N GLN A 365 29.32 25.63 -21.41
CA GLN A 365 28.94 25.45 -22.81
C GLN A 365 28.89 23.98 -23.21
N VAL A 366 29.84 23.17 -22.73
CA VAL A 366 29.84 21.72 -22.96
C VAL A 366 28.65 21.06 -22.29
N ASP A 367 28.36 21.40 -21.03
CA ASP A 367 27.18 20.95 -20.30
C ASP A 367 25.88 21.31 -21.03
N SER A 368 25.74 22.56 -21.49
CA SER A 368 24.55 22.98 -22.25
C SER A 368 24.33 22.14 -23.52
N PHE A 369 25.41 21.78 -24.22
CA PHE A 369 25.33 20.89 -25.39
C PHE A 369 24.92 19.47 -24.99
N LEU A 370 25.54 18.91 -23.95
CA LEU A 370 25.27 17.55 -23.49
C LEU A 370 23.85 17.42 -22.93
N SER A 371 23.48 18.27 -21.96
CA SER A 371 22.17 18.26 -21.31
C SER A 371 21.01 18.49 -22.28
N ALA A 372 21.20 19.30 -23.33
CA ALA A 372 20.22 19.44 -24.41
C ALA A 372 20.04 18.13 -25.20
N GLY A 373 21.15 17.45 -25.55
CA GLY A 373 21.09 16.14 -26.22
C GLY A 373 20.37 15.08 -25.39
N PHE A 374 20.66 15.02 -24.08
CA PHE A 374 19.98 14.14 -23.13
C PHE A 374 18.50 14.48 -22.95
N SER A 375 18.17 15.76 -22.79
CA SER A 375 16.78 16.22 -22.63
C SER A 375 15.93 15.89 -23.86
N ASN A 376 16.47 16.11 -25.07
CA ASN A 376 15.79 15.76 -26.33
C ASN A 376 15.58 14.24 -26.50
N SER A 377 16.34 13.43 -25.78
CA SER A 377 16.26 11.95 -25.80
C SER A 377 15.44 11.38 -24.64
N GLY A 378 14.78 12.23 -23.84
CA GLY A 378 13.89 11.83 -22.75
C GLY A 378 14.55 11.70 -21.38
N TYR A 379 15.78 12.16 -21.18
CA TYR A 379 16.49 12.13 -19.88
C TYR A 379 16.29 13.41 -19.06
N LYS A 380 15.13 14.06 -19.19
CA LYS A 380 14.83 15.29 -18.46
C LYS A 380 14.78 14.98 -16.96
N ASN A 381 15.53 15.74 -16.15
CA ASN A 381 15.67 15.53 -14.70
C ASN A 381 16.30 14.18 -14.32
N GLN A 382 17.02 13.52 -15.23
CA GLN A 382 17.69 12.23 -14.99
C GLN A 382 19.22 12.36 -15.05
N LEU A 383 19.74 13.58 -14.90
CA LEU A 383 21.17 13.90 -14.99
C LEU A 383 21.71 14.24 -13.60
N HIS A 384 22.90 13.72 -13.32
CA HIS A 384 23.57 13.83 -12.03
C HIS A 384 24.99 14.32 -12.27
N TYR A 385 25.41 15.36 -11.55
CA TYR A 385 26.69 16.03 -11.74
C TYR A 385 27.62 15.86 -10.56
N TYR A 386 28.91 15.77 -10.86
CA TYR A 386 29.98 15.60 -9.88
C TYR A 386 31.22 16.38 -10.31
N TYR A 387 32.05 16.72 -9.32
CA TYR A 387 33.42 17.14 -9.58
C TYR A 387 34.25 15.92 -10.02
N ASP A 388 35.05 16.07 -11.08
CA ASP A 388 36.07 15.08 -11.45
C ASP A 388 37.28 15.74 -12.13
N MET A 389 38.49 15.37 -11.70
CA MET A 389 39.76 15.94 -12.17
C MET A 389 39.74 17.48 -12.21
N ASP A 390 39.98 18.06 -13.39
CA ASP A 390 39.91 19.48 -13.67
C ASP A 390 38.62 19.88 -14.43
N GLY A 391 37.63 18.98 -14.51
CA GLY A 391 36.36 19.24 -15.16
C GLY A 391 35.19 18.68 -14.36
N PHE A 392 34.31 17.92 -15.03
CA PHE A 392 33.12 17.35 -14.41
C PHE A 392 32.81 15.97 -14.95
N ALA A 393 32.11 15.19 -14.13
CA ALA A 393 31.40 13.99 -14.57
C ALA A 393 29.90 14.25 -14.56
N MET A 394 29.21 13.72 -15.57
CA MET A 394 27.76 13.71 -15.70
C MET A 394 27.30 12.28 -15.88
N THR A 395 26.44 11.79 -14.99
CA THR A 395 25.83 10.46 -15.10
C THR A 395 24.33 10.56 -15.37
N THR A 396 23.75 9.51 -15.94
CA THR A 396 22.30 9.34 -15.96
C THR A 396 21.82 8.58 -14.73
N SER A 397 20.54 8.67 -14.41
CA SER A 397 19.86 7.67 -13.57
C SER A 397 19.89 6.28 -14.26
N LEU A 398 19.58 5.21 -13.53
CA LEU A 398 19.51 3.87 -14.09
C LEU A 398 18.32 3.75 -15.04
N GLU A 399 18.62 3.52 -16.32
CA GLU A 399 17.63 3.35 -17.38
C GLU A 399 17.34 1.87 -17.61
N LYS A 400 16.09 1.46 -17.47
CA LYS A 400 15.60 0.17 -17.95
C LYS A 400 15.53 0.18 -19.48
N PHE A 401 15.98 -0.90 -20.11
CA PHE A 401 15.93 -1.06 -21.56
C PHE A 401 15.62 -2.50 -21.96
N ASN A 402 15.26 -2.71 -23.22
CA ASN A 402 14.98 -4.05 -23.77
C ASN A 402 16.30 -4.77 -24.11
N ILE A 403 16.29 -6.10 -24.17
CA ILE A 403 17.46 -6.94 -24.52
C ILE A 403 18.16 -6.49 -25.83
N ASN A 404 17.41 -5.92 -26.78
CA ASN A 404 17.95 -5.41 -28.04
C ASN A 404 18.61 -4.01 -27.94
N GLY A 405 18.69 -3.41 -26.76
CA GLY A 405 19.26 -2.09 -26.53
C GLY A 405 18.26 -0.93 -26.59
N SER A 406 17.05 -1.14 -27.10
CA SER A 406 16.03 -0.07 -27.25
C SER A 406 15.42 0.33 -25.91
N SER A 407 15.10 1.62 -25.76
CA SER A 407 14.46 2.15 -24.54
C SER A 407 13.04 1.61 -24.34
N VAL A 408 12.66 1.36 -23.09
CA VAL A 408 11.26 1.08 -22.73
C VAL A 408 10.43 2.38 -22.67
N PRO A 409 9.08 2.32 -22.61
CA PRO A 409 8.23 3.50 -22.48
C PRO A 409 8.59 4.36 -21.25
N THR A 410 8.47 5.68 -21.39
CA THR A 410 8.93 6.70 -20.43
C THR A 410 8.53 6.41 -18.99
N ASP A 411 7.28 6.01 -18.75
CA ASP A 411 6.73 5.78 -17.40
C ASP A 411 7.39 4.61 -16.65
N SER A 412 8.12 3.76 -17.38
CA SER A 412 8.82 2.58 -16.86
C SER A 412 10.33 2.61 -17.10
N ARG A 413 10.82 3.72 -17.69
CA ARG A 413 12.19 3.83 -18.23
C ARG A 413 13.24 4.09 -17.17
N PHE A 414 12.91 4.82 -16.12
CA PHE A 414 13.86 5.17 -15.07
C PHE A 414 13.41 4.53 -13.76
N SER A 415 14.33 3.86 -13.08
CA SER A 415 14.10 3.30 -11.75
C SER A 415 14.93 4.05 -10.73
N GLU A 416 14.31 4.52 -9.66
CA GLU A 416 15.01 5.20 -8.56
C GLU A 416 15.79 4.21 -7.69
N ASN A 417 15.37 2.93 -7.66
CA ASN A 417 16.04 1.85 -6.92
C ASN A 417 16.13 0.60 -7.82
N VAL A 418 17.30 -0.01 -7.89
CA VAL A 418 17.64 -1.19 -8.69
C VAL A 418 18.17 -2.26 -7.74
N GLY A 419 17.26 -3.12 -7.26
CA GLY A 419 17.60 -4.29 -6.42
C GLY A 419 17.11 -4.23 -4.97
N GLY A 420 16.15 -3.35 -4.63
CA GLY A 420 15.88 -3.04 -3.21
C GLY A 420 17.11 -2.38 -2.58
N ASP A 421 17.09 -2.03 -1.30
CA ASP A 421 18.18 -1.26 -0.66
C ASP A 421 19.50 -2.05 -0.45
N GLY A 422 19.85 -2.97 -1.36
CA GLY A 422 20.96 -3.93 -1.22
C GLY A 422 20.74 -4.99 -0.13
N LYS A 423 19.56 -4.99 0.50
CA LYS A 423 19.17 -5.98 1.51
C LYS A 423 18.54 -7.18 0.81
N PHE A 424 19.10 -8.36 1.06
CA PHE A 424 18.52 -9.64 0.65
C PHE A 424 17.06 -9.72 1.14
N SER A 425 16.12 -9.74 0.21
CA SER A 425 14.67 -9.74 0.48
C SER A 425 14.07 -11.03 -0.03
N TYR A 426 13.61 -11.89 0.89
CA TYR A 426 12.84 -13.09 0.51
C TYR A 426 11.60 -12.69 -0.28
N TYR A 427 11.01 -11.53 0.02
CA TYR A 427 9.84 -11.02 -0.71
C TYR A 427 10.13 -10.81 -2.21
N GLU A 428 11.27 -10.21 -2.59
CA GLU A 428 11.60 -10.01 -4.01
C GLU A 428 11.93 -11.33 -4.72
N ILE A 429 12.58 -12.27 -4.04
CA ILE A 429 12.81 -13.64 -4.55
C ILE A 429 11.48 -14.38 -4.75
N PHE A 430 10.57 -14.32 -3.78
CA PHE A 430 9.26 -14.96 -3.93
C PHE A 430 8.47 -14.32 -5.07
N LYS A 431 8.45 -13.00 -5.17
CA LYS A 431 7.82 -12.26 -6.27
C LYS A 431 8.35 -12.68 -7.65
N SER A 432 9.64 -12.94 -7.78
CA SER A 432 10.28 -13.47 -9.00
C SER A 432 9.71 -14.80 -9.46
N MET A 433 9.46 -15.72 -8.51
CA MET A 433 8.86 -17.03 -8.82
C MET A 433 7.43 -16.89 -9.38
N PHE A 434 6.71 -15.81 -9.03
CA PHE A 434 5.37 -15.55 -9.55
C PHE A 434 5.38 -14.81 -10.90
N PHE A 435 6.45 -14.07 -11.21
CA PHE A 435 6.56 -13.18 -12.37
C PHE A 435 7.96 -13.27 -13.01
N LYS A 436 8.07 -13.87 -14.19
CA LYS A 436 9.33 -13.85 -14.97
C LYS A 436 9.53 -12.45 -15.58
N VAL A 437 10.48 -11.68 -15.07
CA VAL A 437 10.82 -10.35 -15.63
C VAL A 437 12.34 -10.20 -15.75
N GLU A 438 12.90 -10.80 -16.79
CA GLU A 438 14.26 -10.47 -17.26
C GLU A 438 14.29 -8.95 -17.54
N SER A 439 15.27 -8.24 -16.96
CA SER A 439 15.40 -6.79 -17.11
C SER A 439 16.84 -6.39 -17.39
N GLU A 440 17.02 -5.47 -18.32
CA GLU A 440 18.32 -4.85 -18.61
C GLU A 440 18.32 -3.41 -18.11
N PHE A 441 19.42 -2.99 -17.48
CA PHE A 441 19.60 -1.62 -17.00
C PHE A 441 20.90 -1.03 -17.52
N ARG A 442 20.91 0.26 -17.84
CA ARG A 442 22.15 0.96 -18.20
C ARG A 442 22.27 2.32 -17.50
N MET A 443 23.50 2.69 -17.21
CA MET A 443 23.89 4.03 -16.77
C MET A 443 25.02 4.54 -17.65
N PHE A 444 24.88 5.78 -18.15
CA PHE A 444 25.96 6.47 -18.85
C PHE A 444 26.74 7.33 -17.86
N ALA A 445 28.07 7.31 -17.94
CA ALA A 445 28.95 8.27 -17.28
C ALA A 445 29.80 8.98 -18.33
N LEU A 446 29.59 10.29 -18.46
CA LEU A 446 30.28 11.17 -19.39
C LEU A 446 31.21 12.07 -18.57
N ILE A 447 32.51 11.92 -18.81
CA ILE A 447 33.54 12.65 -18.07
C ILE A 447 34.24 13.58 -19.04
N VAL A 448 34.23 14.88 -18.72
CA VAL A 448 34.88 15.93 -19.52
C VAL A 448 36.01 16.53 -18.70
N ALA A 449 37.25 16.32 -19.14
CA ALA A 449 38.46 16.79 -18.45
C ALA A 449 39.61 17.04 -19.45
N SER A 450 40.75 17.56 -18.99
CA SER A 450 41.93 17.74 -19.86
C SER A 450 42.62 16.43 -20.23
N LYS A 451 42.44 15.39 -19.43
CA LYS A 451 43.02 14.04 -19.61
C LYS A 451 41.91 12.99 -19.68
N PRO A 452 42.13 11.86 -20.38
CA PRO A 452 41.16 10.77 -20.41
C PRO A 452 41.00 10.17 -19.01
N ALA A 453 39.74 10.00 -18.58
CA ALA A 453 39.42 9.25 -17.37
C ALA A 453 39.93 7.79 -17.47
N THR A 454 40.42 7.27 -16.34
CA THR A 454 40.90 5.89 -16.18
C THR A 454 39.83 5.03 -15.49
N MET A 455 39.91 3.72 -15.71
CA MET A 455 39.04 2.74 -15.01
C MET A 455 39.90 1.92 -14.05
N SER A 456 39.33 1.58 -12.90
CA SER A 456 39.87 0.62 -11.94
C SER A 456 39.55 -0.81 -12.38
N TYR A 457 40.05 -1.79 -11.63
CA TYR A 457 39.66 -3.20 -11.78
C TYR A 457 38.38 -3.55 -11.04
N GLU A 458 37.88 -2.66 -10.16
CA GLU A 458 36.68 -2.87 -9.36
C GLU A 458 35.44 -2.73 -10.22
N VAL A 459 34.53 -3.69 -10.14
CA VAL A 459 33.29 -3.73 -10.92
C VAL A 459 32.26 -2.80 -10.28
N MET A 460 31.56 -2.00 -11.09
CA MET A 460 30.40 -1.23 -10.61
C MET A 460 29.29 -2.21 -10.20
N THR A 461 28.84 -2.14 -8.95
CA THR A 461 27.64 -2.85 -8.48
C THR A 461 26.42 -1.93 -8.57
N ALA A 462 25.21 -2.50 -8.66
CA ALA A 462 23.97 -1.71 -8.67
C ALA A 462 23.86 -0.80 -7.43
N GLY A 463 24.14 -1.34 -6.23
CA GLY A 463 24.13 -0.56 -4.99
C GLY A 463 25.16 0.57 -4.95
N PHE A 464 26.35 0.39 -5.56
CA PHE A 464 27.32 1.48 -5.66
C PHE A 464 26.87 2.56 -6.66
N ALA A 465 26.22 2.17 -7.76
CA ALA A 465 25.61 3.12 -8.69
C ALA A 465 24.54 3.98 -7.98
N GLU A 466 23.66 3.38 -7.20
CA GLU A 466 22.66 4.11 -6.41
C GLU A 466 23.28 5.11 -5.41
N GLN A 467 24.35 4.70 -4.72
CA GLN A 467 25.06 5.57 -3.79
C GLN A 467 25.68 6.78 -4.50
N ILE A 468 26.19 6.60 -5.71
CA ILE A 468 26.69 7.68 -6.55
C ILE A 468 25.54 8.64 -6.90
N LEU A 469 24.39 8.13 -7.36
CA LEU A 469 23.23 8.95 -7.73
C LEU A 469 22.70 9.80 -6.55
N LYS A 470 22.64 9.23 -5.34
CA LYS A 470 22.20 9.94 -4.12
C LYS A 470 23.14 11.08 -3.72
N ASN A 471 24.41 11.00 -4.08
CA ASN A 471 25.44 11.97 -3.72
C ASN A 471 25.87 12.78 -4.94
N SER A 472 24.93 13.53 -5.53
CA SER A 472 25.15 14.26 -6.78
C SER A 472 24.43 15.61 -6.80
N TYR A 473 24.82 16.49 -7.73
CA TYR A 473 24.08 17.72 -8.02
C TYR A 473 23.11 17.52 -9.17
N ASN A 474 21.94 18.17 -9.11
CA ASN A 474 20.96 18.17 -10.21
C ASN A 474 21.40 19.02 -11.42
N THR A 475 22.38 19.91 -11.23
CA THR A 475 22.93 20.78 -12.27
C THR A 475 24.42 20.97 -12.06
N LEU A 476 25.18 21.28 -13.12
CA LEU A 476 26.59 21.61 -12.99
C LEU A 476 26.78 22.79 -12.01
N PRO A 477 27.61 22.66 -10.96
CA PRO A 477 27.92 23.76 -10.04
C PRO A 477 28.43 25.02 -10.76
N GLU A 478 28.03 26.20 -10.27
CA GLU A 478 28.33 27.50 -10.93
C GLU A 478 29.84 27.75 -11.10
N GLU A 479 30.66 27.32 -10.15
CA GLU A 479 32.11 27.44 -10.25
C GLU A 479 32.71 26.59 -11.39
N LEU A 480 32.12 25.42 -11.67
CA LEU A 480 32.52 24.58 -12.80
C LEU A 480 32.02 25.15 -14.13
N LYS A 481 30.78 25.67 -14.18
CA LYS A 481 30.21 26.28 -15.40
C LYS A 481 31.12 27.35 -16.02
N ASN A 482 31.72 28.17 -15.16
CA ASN A 482 32.57 29.30 -15.56
C ASN A 482 34.03 28.92 -15.86
N LYS A 483 34.43 27.66 -15.62
CA LYS A 483 35.81 27.21 -15.84
C LYS A 483 36.10 27.04 -17.34
N SER A 484 37.19 27.65 -17.80
CA SER A 484 37.71 27.51 -19.16
C SER A 484 38.64 26.30 -19.25
N LEU A 485 38.47 25.46 -20.28
CA LEU A 485 39.26 24.24 -20.48
C LEU A 485 39.64 24.08 -21.97
N PRO A 486 40.77 24.64 -22.45
CA PRO A 486 41.06 24.74 -23.89
C PRO A 486 41.18 23.40 -24.63
N SER A 487 41.77 22.39 -23.98
CA SER A 487 41.84 21.03 -24.50
C SER A 487 40.96 20.14 -23.64
N LYS A 488 39.98 19.49 -24.26
CA LYS A 488 39.01 18.61 -23.58
C LYS A 488 39.03 17.23 -24.18
N VAL A 489 38.93 16.24 -23.31
CA VAL A 489 38.73 14.84 -23.64
C VAL A 489 37.38 14.42 -23.07
N LEU A 490 36.56 13.80 -23.89
CA LEU A 490 35.33 13.14 -23.44
C LEU A 490 35.63 11.65 -23.26
N SER A 491 35.51 11.16 -22.03
CA SER A 491 35.43 9.74 -21.73
C SER A 491 33.96 9.35 -21.51
N ILE A 492 33.50 8.29 -22.17
CA ILE A 492 32.16 7.73 -21.97
C ILE A 492 32.32 6.30 -21.47
N PHE A 493 31.73 6.04 -20.31
CA PHE A 493 31.61 4.71 -19.72
C PHE A 493 30.13 4.32 -19.70
N VAL A 494 29.85 3.08 -20.07
CA VAL A 494 28.50 2.50 -19.97
C VAL A 494 28.53 1.36 -18.98
N TYR A 495 27.71 1.47 -17.94
CA TYR A 495 27.48 0.40 -16.97
C TYR A 495 26.18 -0.29 -17.35
N HIS A 496 26.27 -1.47 -17.97
CA HIS A 496 25.13 -2.29 -18.36
C HIS A 496 24.99 -3.41 -17.33
N PHE A 497 23.85 -3.46 -16.65
CA PHE A 497 23.48 -4.49 -15.71
C PHE A 497 22.42 -5.42 -16.31
N HIS A 498 22.64 -6.72 -16.16
CA HIS A 498 21.68 -7.76 -16.49
C HIS A 498 21.06 -8.31 -15.20
N GLN A 499 19.74 -8.46 -15.19
CA GLN A 499 19.00 -9.10 -14.11
C GLN A 499 18.29 -10.34 -14.67
N ASN A 500 18.78 -11.53 -14.30
CA ASN A 500 18.22 -12.79 -14.79
C ASN A 500 16.80 -13.00 -14.25
N ASP A 501 16.55 -12.57 -13.01
CA ASP A 501 15.26 -12.71 -12.34
C ASP A 501 14.96 -11.55 -11.37
N ILE A 502 13.67 -11.29 -11.10
CA ILE A 502 13.27 -10.23 -10.15
C ILE A 502 13.90 -10.51 -8.78
N GLY A 503 14.46 -9.48 -8.14
CA GLY A 503 15.05 -9.63 -6.81
C GLY A 503 16.47 -10.19 -6.77
N GLU A 504 17.00 -10.71 -7.89
CA GLU A 504 18.44 -10.87 -8.03
C GLU A 504 19.10 -9.48 -8.12
N VAL A 505 20.28 -9.32 -7.51
CA VAL A 505 21.08 -8.11 -7.65
C VAL A 505 21.53 -8.02 -9.10
N PRO A 506 21.22 -6.94 -9.84
CA PRO A 506 21.64 -6.84 -11.22
C PRO A 506 23.16 -6.88 -11.33
N GLU A 507 23.66 -7.78 -12.15
CA GLU A 507 25.08 -8.03 -12.34
C GLU A 507 25.59 -7.23 -13.54
N LEU A 508 26.79 -6.66 -13.43
CA LEU A 508 27.37 -5.93 -14.55
C LEU A 508 27.68 -6.89 -15.71
N ASP A 509 27.04 -6.68 -16.86
CA ASP A 509 27.29 -7.43 -18.08
C ASP A 509 28.64 -6.98 -18.67
N LEU A 510 29.64 -7.85 -18.56
CA LEU A 510 30.98 -7.67 -19.12
C LEU A 510 31.18 -8.43 -20.44
N SER A 511 30.13 -9.00 -21.02
CA SER A 511 30.20 -9.79 -22.25
C SER A 511 30.64 -8.96 -23.47
N GLY A 512 30.46 -7.63 -23.42
CA GLY A 512 30.82 -6.73 -24.52
C GLY A 512 29.94 -6.86 -25.75
N LYS A 513 28.72 -7.41 -25.61
CA LYS A 513 27.76 -7.57 -26.71
C LYS A 513 27.33 -6.24 -27.34
N LEU A 514 27.22 -5.18 -26.54
CA LEU A 514 26.85 -3.84 -26.97
C LEU A 514 28.03 -2.88 -26.80
N THR A 515 28.35 -2.12 -27.85
CA THR A 515 29.37 -1.07 -27.79
C THR A 515 28.78 0.23 -27.22
N VAL A 516 29.62 1.20 -26.85
CA VAL A 516 29.14 2.53 -26.44
C VAL A 516 28.31 3.18 -27.54
N GLN A 517 28.70 3.00 -28.81
CA GLN A 517 27.97 3.52 -29.96
C GLN A 517 26.59 2.88 -30.09
N ASP A 518 26.46 1.58 -29.82
CA ASP A 518 25.16 0.90 -29.84
C ASP A 518 24.25 1.42 -28.73
N HIS A 519 24.77 1.56 -27.50
CA HIS A 519 24.01 2.14 -26.39
C HIS A 519 23.59 3.58 -26.69
N LEU A 520 24.49 4.43 -27.17
CA LEU A 520 24.16 5.82 -27.52
C LEU A 520 23.15 5.90 -28.66
N LYS A 521 23.29 5.07 -29.71
CA LYS A 521 22.34 5.03 -30.82
C LYS A 521 20.95 4.61 -30.36
N ASN A 522 20.87 3.53 -29.59
CA ASN A 522 19.59 3.00 -29.13
C ASN A 522 18.94 3.88 -28.03
N ALA A 523 19.71 4.73 -27.37
CA ALA A 523 19.24 5.75 -26.45
C ALA A 523 18.81 7.07 -27.11
N GLY A 524 19.06 7.25 -28.43
CA GLY A 524 18.86 8.53 -29.12
C GLY A 524 19.98 9.56 -28.92
N LEU A 525 21.09 9.17 -28.29
CA LEU A 525 22.19 10.04 -27.84
C LEU A 525 23.40 10.09 -28.79
N ILE A 526 23.32 9.47 -29.98
CA ILE A 526 24.47 9.33 -30.88
C ILE A 526 25.08 10.68 -31.32
N SER A 527 24.27 11.73 -31.39
CA SER A 527 24.68 13.09 -31.75
C SER A 527 25.69 13.72 -30.77
N ILE A 528 25.81 13.17 -29.55
CA ILE A 528 26.77 13.65 -28.55
C ILE A 528 28.21 13.41 -28.99
N ILE A 529 28.47 12.29 -29.67
CA ILE A 529 29.81 11.89 -30.10
C ILE A 529 30.11 12.20 -31.56
N GLN A 530 29.13 12.71 -32.30
CA GLN A 530 29.32 13.30 -33.64
C GLN A 530 29.79 14.75 -33.44
#